data_AF-A0A1I1FV84-F1
#
_entry.id   AF-A0A1I1FV84-F1
#
_cell.length_a   1.000
_cell.length_b   1.000
_cell.length_c   1.000
_cell.angle_alpha   90.00
_cell.angle_beta   90.00
_cell.angle_gamma   90.00
#
_symmetry.space_group_name_H-M   'P 1'
#
loop_
_entity.id
_entity.type
_entity.pdbx_description
1 polymer ?
#
loop_
_entity_poly.entity_id
_entity_poly.type
_entity_poly.pdbx_seq_one_letter_code
_entity_poly.pdbx_strand_id
1 'polypeptide(L)'
;MKKILAMTLALTMTALMFASCGDKSEKSESKAETTTTAAETEAPAEETTPTEDETPAETTPEEDTANEVDNSNWKPLAAIADSLECYDNASLTFAADSDITGIFTTFYEGSDEAKPGDEGYSGDEAKVNFSVQEVAGVPMLKCDEEIYDTEDTANNGHKVLKIKADMNKLFASQPELMDNIFNIKVELVAVAREQAVYDDGLGPVTVAWYGGAMGTNNNGEWNGNTATIEMASDSGEGWCNQWAHTVTSARIGIKENAKFNHEYETNYTTVMAWVVKSDIDLYIADIVFEDDAGNVIKVPEGAIPGGASYEKEELTDADSDGIIEYAEDGTVVLEK
;
A
#
# COMPACT_ATOMS: atom_id res chain seq x y z
N MET A 1 33.22 -47.79 48.15
CA MET A 1 33.89 -48.13 46.88
C MET A 1 33.26 -47.28 45.78
N LYS A 2 33.98 -46.23 45.38
CA LYS A 2 34.43 -45.93 43.99
C LYS A 2 33.29 -45.50 43.05
N LYS A 3 33.20 -44.29 42.46
CA LYS A 3 33.89 -42.97 42.46
C LYS A 3 32.84 -42.02 41.79
N ILE A 4 32.45 -40.84 42.30
CA ILE A 4 33.15 -39.51 42.29
C ILE A 4 33.53 -39.13 40.84
N LEU A 5 33.35 -37.94 40.25
CA LEU A 5 32.87 -36.57 40.54
C LEU A 5 33.39 -35.71 39.36
N ALA A 6 32.84 -34.49 39.19
CA ALA A 6 33.42 -33.32 38.48
C ALA A 6 33.16 -33.27 36.95
N MET A 7 32.85 -32.13 36.32
CA MET A 7 32.97 -30.70 36.67
C MET A 7 32.13 -29.98 35.58
N THR A 8 31.13 -29.13 35.83
CA THR A 8 31.16 -27.73 36.34
C THR A 8 32.13 -26.79 35.61
N LEU A 9 31.59 -25.96 34.71
CA LEU A 9 31.81 -24.50 34.59
C LEU A 9 30.79 -23.99 33.55
N ALA A 10 29.68 -23.31 33.85
CA ALA A 10 29.42 -22.09 34.63
C ALA A 10 29.72 -20.77 33.89
N LEU A 11 28.72 -19.88 33.94
CA LEU A 11 28.71 -18.43 33.71
C LEU A 11 28.64 -17.93 32.24
N THR A 12 27.54 -17.33 31.75
CA THR A 12 26.79 -16.08 32.07
C THR A 12 27.25 -14.85 31.29
N MET A 13 26.25 -14.01 30.99
CA MET A 13 26.26 -12.60 30.53
C MET A 13 26.17 -12.42 29.01
N THR A 14 25.03 -11.98 28.46
CA THR A 14 24.39 -10.65 28.57
C THR A 14 25.24 -9.56 27.92
N ALA A 15 24.81 -9.04 26.76
CA ALA A 15 24.51 -7.62 26.53
C ALA A 15 24.35 -7.31 25.03
N LEU A 16 23.20 -6.71 24.71
CA LEU A 16 22.96 -5.60 23.79
C LEU A 16 24.18 -5.07 23.02
N MET A 17 24.06 -4.87 21.70
CA MET A 17 24.44 -3.61 21.04
C MET A 17 23.59 -3.40 19.78
N PHE A 18 22.65 -2.45 19.87
CA PHE A 18 22.24 -1.62 18.76
C PHE A 18 22.82 -0.21 18.97
N ALA A 19 23.08 0.45 17.86
CA ALA A 19 23.41 1.86 17.64
C ALA A 19 24.86 2.31 17.88
N SER A 20 25.50 2.76 16.80
CA SER A 20 26.13 4.10 16.80
C SER A 20 26.34 4.60 15.36
N CYS A 21 25.80 5.79 15.10
CA CYS A 21 26.05 6.64 13.94
C CYS A 21 27.54 6.96 13.76
N GLY A 22 27.92 7.36 12.54
CA GLY A 22 29.21 7.99 12.28
C GLY A 22 29.44 8.35 10.82
N ASP A 23 28.89 9.48 10.39
CA ASP A 23 29.18 10.16 9.13
C ASP A 23 30.57 10.85 9.17
N LYS A 24 31.38 10.72 8.09
CA LYS A 24 32.30 11.73 7.53
C LYS A 24 33.37 11.15 6.57
N SER A 25 33.28 11.61 5.32
CA SER A 25 34.31 12.22 4.47
C SER A 25 35.81 11.80 4.53
N GLU A 26 36.34 11.67 3.30
CA GLU A 26 37.73 11.87 2.82
C GLU A 26 38.66 10.67 2.60
N LYS A 27 38.79 10.34 1.30
CA LYS A 27 40.03 10.42 0.50
C LYS A 27 41.25 9.63 1.02
N SER A 28 41.51 8.48 0.40
CA SER A 28 42.89 8.11 0.04
C SER A 28 42.93 7.02 -1.03
N GLU A 29 43.62 7.33 -2.12
CA GLU A 29 44.07 6.41 -3.15
C GLU A 29 44.99 5.33 -2.55
N SER A 30 44.85 4.07 -2.96
CA SER A 30 46.04 3.28 -3.26
C SER A 30 45.73 2.17 -4.27
N LYS A 31 46.67 2.10 -5.22
CA LYS A 31 46.80 1.30 -6.41
C LYS A 31 47.46 -0.05 -6.06
N ALA A 32 46.93 -1.15 -6.58
CA ALA A 32 47.66 -2.40 -6.85
C ALA A 32 46.77 -3.27 -7.76
N GLU A 33 46.98 -3.25 -9.08
CA GLU A 33 47.85 -4.16 -9.84
C GLU A 33 47.37 -5.62 -9.88
N THR A 34 46.58 -5.88 -10.93
CA THR A 34 46.78 -6.90 -11.99
C THR A 34 47.30 -8.29 -11.60
N THR A 35 46.51 -9.32 -11.93
CA THR A 35 47.06 -10.62 -12.37
C THR A 35 46.18 -11.19 -13.48
N THR A 36 46.64 -11.01 -14.71
CA THR A 36 46.16 -11.68 -15.92
C THR A 36 46.78 -13.07 -15.98
N THR A 37 46.02 -14.10 -16.33
CA THR A 37 46.56 -15.38 -16.78
C THR A 37 45.85 -15.77 -18.06
N ALA A 38 46.50 -15.50 -19.18
CA ALA A 38 46.15 -16.02 -20.49
C ALA A 38 46.85 -17.38 -20.67
N ALA A 39 46.12 -18.36 -21.18
CA ALA A 39 46.67 -19.60 -21.71
C ALA A 39 46.41 -19.63 -23.22
N GLU A 40 47.50 -19.70 -23.96
CA GLU A 40 47.66 -19.73 -25.40
C GLU A 40 47.84 -21.20 -25.81
N THR A 41 47.15 -21.69 -26.85
CA THR A 41 47.62 -22.84 -27.67
C THR A 41 46.97 -22.82 -29.06
N GLU A 42 47.81 -22.51 -30.04
CA GLU A 42 47.95 -22.95 -31.44
C GLU A 42 46.74 -23.32 -32.32
N ALA A 43 46.69 -22.61 -33.46
CA ALA A 43 46.05 -23.02 -34.70
C ALA A 43 46.99 -23.89 -35.57
N PRO A 44 46.44 -24.58 -36.60
CA PRO A 44 47.11 -24.53 -37.89
C PRO A 44 46.15 -24.25 -39.07
N ALA A 45 46.60 -23.28 -39.87
CA ALA A 45 46.63 -23.16 -41.33
C ALA A 45 45.38 -23.46 -42.20
N GLU A 46 45.10 -22.45 -43.01
CA GLU A 46 44.19 -22.36 -44.15
C GLU A 46 44.39 -23.44 -45.22
N GLU A 47 43.29 -23.88 -45.83
CA GLU A 47 43.26 -24.29 -47.24
C GLU A 47 42.05 -23.61 -47.90
N THR A 48 42.31 -22.86 -48.96
CA THR A 48 41.34 -22.10 -49.76
C THR A 48 40.99 -22.90 -51.00
N THR A 49 39.69 -23.01 -51.33
CA THR A 49 39.14 -22.87 -52.70
C THR A 49 37.59 -22.89 -52.67
N PRO A 50 36.90 -22.26 -53.64
CA PRO A 50 35.57 -21.66 -53.47
C PRO A 50 34.44 -22.39 -54.24
N THR A 51 33.24 -21.74 -54.25
CA THR A 51 32.07 -21.94 -55.15
C THR A 51 30.98 -22.85 -54.52
N GLU A 52 29.67 -22.61 -54.51
CA GLU A 52 28.69 -21.55 -54.86
C GLU A 52 27.31 -22.14 -54.45
N ASP A 53 26.29 -21.29 -54.31
CA ASP A 53 24.87 -21.60 -54.05
C ASP A 53 24.47 -22.19 -52.68
N GLU A 54 24.00 -21.32 -51.78
CA GLU A 54 22.77 -21.61 -51.03
C GLU A 54 21.83 -20.40 -51.09
N THR A 55 20.64 -20.67 -51.64
CA THR A 55 19.42 -19.87 -51.56
C THR A 55 19.16 -19.36 -50.14
N PRO A 56 18.65 -18.12 -49.94
CA PRO A 56 18.23 -17.68 -48.62
C PRO A 56 17.10 -18.60 -48.15
N ALA A 57 17.29 -19.24 -47.00
CA ALA A 57 16.18 -19.85 -46.29
C ALA A 57 15.15 -18.75 -46.00
N GLU A 58 13.93 -18.91 -46.52
CA GLU A 58 12.77 -18.17 -46.03
C GLU A 58 12.62 -18.50 -44.55
N THR A 59 13.14 -17.61 -43.69
CA THR A 59 12.68 -17.52 -42.32
C THR A 59 11.23 -17.06 -42.39
N THR A 60 10.32 -18.02 -42.34
CA THR A 60 8.94 -17.77 -41.92
C THR A 60 9.04 -16.92 -40.66
N PRO A 61 8.46 -15.70 -40.61
CA PRO A 61 8.33 -14.99 -39.35
C PRO A 61 7.62 -15.94 -38.40
N GLU A 62 8.21 -16.23 -37.24
CA GLU A 62 7.38 -16.66 -36.12
C GLU A 62 6.33 -15.56 -35.98
N GLU A 63 5.06 -15.90 -36.21
CA GLU A 63 3.98 -15.07 -35.70
C GLU A 63 4.25 -14.96 -34.21
N ASP A 64 4.71 -13.78 -33.77
CA ASP A 64 4.58 -13.36 -32.39
C ASP A 64 3.08 -13.38 -32.12
N THR A 65 2.56 -14.54 -31.69
CA THR A 65 1.23 -14.60 -31.13
C THR A 65 1.29 -13.72 -29.89
N ALA A 66 0.75 -12.50 -29.99
CA ALA A 66 0.54 -11.63 -28.86
C ALA A 66 -0.03 -12.51 -27.73
N ASN A 67 0.63 -12.51 -26.56
CA ASN A 67 0.19 -13.31 -25.43
C ASN A 67 -1.27 -12.94 -25.13
N GLU A 68 -2.18 -13.90 -25.26
CA GLU A 68 -3.59 -13.73 -24.92
C GLU A 68 -3.67 -13.34 -23.44
N VAL A 69 -4.33 -12.21 -23.14
CA VAL A 69 -4.46 -11.74 -21.75
C VAL A 69 -5.36 -12.70 -20.99
N ASP A 70 -4.81 -13.38 -19.97
CA ASP A 70 -5.59 -14.26 -19.12
C ASP A 70 -6.48 -13.45 -18.15
N ASN A 71 -7.73 -13.27 -18.57
CA ASN A 71 -8.77 -12.59 -17.79
C ASN A 71 -9.65 -13.56 -17.00
N SER A 72 -9.26 -14.82 -16.85
CA SER A 72 -10.07 -15.82 -16.14
C SER A 72 -10.33 -15.48 -14.67
N ASN A 73 -9.50 -14.63 -14.08
CA ASN A 73 -9.60 -14.15 -12.70
C ASN A 73 -10.22 -12.76 -12.56
N TRP A 74 -10.72 -12.17 -13.66
CA TRP A 74 -11.43 -10.90 -13.62
C TRP A 74 -12.69 -11.02 -12.74
N LYS A 75 -12.93 -9.99 -11.93
CA LYS A 75 -14.10 -9.87 -11.06
C LYS A 75 -14.70 -8.47 -11.19
N PRO A 76 -16.03 -8.37 -11.33
CA PRO A 76 -16.71 -7.08 -11.32
C PRO A 76 -16.58 -6.39 -9.97
N LEU A 77 -16.76 -5.07 -9.93
CA LEU A 77 -16.84 -4.26 -8.70
C LEU A 77 -17.89 -4.81 -7.73
N ALA A 78 -18.99 -5.38 -8.23
CA ALA A 78 -20.02 -6.00 -7.39
C ALA A 78 -19.48 -7.14 -6.50
N ALA A 79 -18.35 -7.76 -6.86
CA ALA A 79 -17.71 -8.81 -6.06
C ALA A 79 -16.92 -8.27 -4.85
N ILE A 80 -16.74 -6.95 -4.72
CA ILE A 80 -16.09 -6.31 -3.57
C ILE A 80 -16.82 -6.70 -2.28
N ALA A 81 -18.15 -6.59 -2.26
CA ALA A 81 -18.96 -6.85 -1.06
C ALA A 81 -18.77 -8.27 -0.52
N ASP A 82 -18.73 -9.27 -1.40
CA ASP A 82 -18.53 -10.68 -1.02
C ASP A 82 -17.08 -10.99 -0.62
N SER A 83 -16.14 -10.07 -0.88
CA SER A 83 -14.72 -10.24 -0.58
C SER A 83 -14.30 -9.62 0.77
N LEU A 84 -15.16 -8.82 1.40
CA LEU A 84 -14.87 -8.23 2.71
C LEU A 84 -14.82 -9.31 3.80
N GLU A 85 -13.70 -9.40 4.52
CA GLU A 85 -13.44 -10.43 5.51
C GLU A 85 -13.91 -10.04 6.94
N CYS A 86 -13.89 -8.74 7.26
CA CYS A 86 -14.10 -8.24 8.62
C CYS A 86 -15.51 -7.64 8.82
N TYR A 87 -16.19 -7.25 7.75
CA TYR A 87 -17.40 -6.42 7.78
C TYR A 87 -18.49 -6.92 8.73
N ASP A 88 -18.83 -8.21 8.69
CA ASP A 88 -19.89 -8.82 9.54
C ASP A 88 -19.59 -8.73 11.05
N ASN A 89 -18.33 -8.62 11.43
CA ASN A 89 -17.90 -8.55 12.82
C ASN A 89 -17.19 -7.23 13.18
N ALA A 90 -17.24 -6.23 12.30
CA ALA A 90 -16.54 -4.97 12.45
C ALA A 90 -16.90 -4.19 13.73
N SER A 91 -15.93 -3.49 14.31
CA SER A 91 -16.16 -2.57 15.42
C SER A 91 -16.79 -1.27 14.96
N LEU A 92 -16.48 -0.85 13.73
CA LEU A 92 -16.94 0.36 13.09
C LEU A 92 -17.31 0.07 11.63
N THR A 93 -18.53 0.41 11.25
CA THR A 93 -18.98 0.46 9.86
C THR A 93 -19.63 1.81 9.60
N PHE A 94 -19.90 2.11 8.33
CA PHE A 94 -20.53 3.36 7.91
C PHE A 94 -21.97 3.14 7.45
N ALA A 95 -22.81 4.14 7.65
CA ALA A 95 -24.10 4.27 6.99
C ALA A 95 -23.98 5.34 5.90
N ALA A 96 -24.85 5.30 4.88
CA ALA A 96 -24.81 6.27 3.79
C ALA A 96 -24.92 7.73 4.28
N ASP A 97 -25.62 7.98 5.38
CA ASP A 97 -25.79 9.30 5.98
C ASP A 97 -24.83 9.58 7.15
N SER A 98 -23.80 8.75 7.35
CA SER A 98 -22.80 8.95 8.39
C SER A 98 -22.08 10.29 8.21
N ASP A 99 -22.13 11.14 9.23
CA ASP A 99 -21.35 12.36 9.35
C ASP A 99 -19.96 12.03 9.93
N ILE A 100 -19.01 11.86 9.02
CA ILE A 100 -17.61 11.54 9.33
C ILE A 100 -16.79 12.77 9.72
N THR A 101 -17.39 13.97 9.71
CA THR A 101 -16.69 15.25 9.83
C THR A 101 -15.95 15.35 11.15
N GLY A 102 -14.64 15.51 11.08
CA GLY A 102 -13.78 15.65 12.26
C GLY A 102 -13.56 14.36 13.05
N ILE A 103 -14.20 13.24 12.69
CA ILE A 103 -13.80 11.90 13.16
C ILE A 103 -12.63 11.42 12.33
N PHE A 104 -12.74 11.58 11.01
CA PHE A 104 -11.66 11.33 10.07
C PHE A 104 -11.03 12.64 9.64
N THR A 105 -9.70 12.72 9.73
CA THR A 105 -8.92 13.91 9.41
C THR A 105 -7.58 13.51 8.80
N THR A 106 -6.85 14.48 8.27
CA THR A 106 -5.47 14.27 7.81
C THR A 106 -4.44 14.75 8.84
N PHE A 107 -3.19 14.30 8.71
CA PHE A 107 -2.05 14.96 9.35
C PHE A 107 -0.95 15.27 8.34
N TYR A 108 -0.25 16.35 8.60
CA TYR A 108 0.78 16.89 7.73
C TYR A 108 2.05 17.04 8.55
N GLU A 109 3.16 16.50 8.05
CA GLU A 109 4.48 16.62 8.67
C GLU A 109 5.12 17.91 8.15
N GLY A 110 4.76 19.04 8.78
CA GLY A 110 5.16 20.36 8.31
C GLY A 110 4.92 21.46 9.33
N SER A 111 4.73 22.69 8.86
CA SER A 111 4.34 23.81 9.71
C SER A 111 2.83 23.78 9.96
N ASP A 112 2.40 24.20 11.15
CA ASP A 112 0.99 24.42 11.46
C ASP A 112 0.39 25.61 10.66
N GLU A 113 1.22 26.35 9.94
CA GLU A 113 0.87 27.62 9.29
C GLU A 113 0.40 27.45 7.84
N ALA A 114 0.85 26.39 7.14
CA ALA A 114 0.48 26.11 5.75
C ALA A 114 0.07 24.63 5.58
N LYS A 115 -0.96 24.38 4.78
CA LYS A 115 -1.50 23.04 4.50
C LYS A 115 -1.21 22.64 3.04
N PRO A 116 -1.35 21.36 2.67
CA PRO A 116 -1.31 20.94 1.26
C PRO A 116 -2.20 21.81 0.38
N GLY A 117 -1.63 22.31 -0.72
CA GLY A 117 -2.28 23.24 -1.64
C GLY A 117 -2.12 24.73 -1.32
N ASP A 118 -1.66 25.09 -0.12
CA ASP A 118 -1.40 26.50 0.22
C ASP A 118 -0.07 26.99 -0.38
N GLU A 119 0.00 28.28 -0.72
CA GLU A 119 1.24 28.91 -1.17
C GLU A 119 2.34 28.76 -0.10
N GLY A 120 3.48 28.20 -0.48
CA GLY A 120 4.61 27.97 0.42
C GLY A 120 4.57 26.65 1.19
N TYR A 121 3.57 25.79 0.98
CA TYR A 121 3.62 24.42 1.47
C TYR A 121 4.68 23.61 0.73
N SER A 122 5.52 22.88 1.46
CA SER A 122 6.62 22.08 0.89
C SER A 122 6.63 20.62 1.37
N GLY A 123 5.56 20.18 2.04
CA GLY A 123 5.39 18.77 2.43
C GLY A 123 4.98 17.91 1.24
N ASP A 124 5.01 16.60 1.44
CA ASP A 124 4.67 15.59 0.44
C ASP A 124 3.30 14.96 0.67
N GLU A 125 2.47 15.56 1.52
CA GLU A 125 1.15 15.04 1.88
C GLU A 125 0.02 15.46 0.96
N ALA A 126 -0.88 14.52 0.71
CA ALA A 126 -2.10 14.75 -0.03
C ALA A 126 -3.09 15.62 0.74
N LYS A 127 -3.83 16.44 0.00
CA LYS A 127 -5.09 17.02 0.46
C LYS A 127 -6.18 15.97 0.26
N VAL A 128 -6.88 15.58 1.33
CA VAL A 128 -7.89 14.51 1.27
C VAL A 128 -9.27 15.05 1.62
N ASN A 129 -10.24 14.76 0.77
CA ASN A 129 -11.65 15.00 0.99
C ASN A 129 -12.32 13.69 1.47
N PHE A 130 -12.88 13.73 2.67
CA PHE A 130 -13.58 12.57 3.24
C PHE A 130 -15.07 12.63 2.92
N SER A 131 -15.63 11.50 2.51
CA SER A 131 -17.07 11.32 2.32
C SER A 131 -17.45 9.85 2.54
N VAL A 132 -18.74 9.54 2.56
CA VAL A 132 -19.22 8.16 2.49
C VAL A 132 -19.76 7.90 1.10
N GLN A 133 -19.38 6.78 0.50
CA GLN A 133 -19.84 6.31 -0.80
C GLN A 133 -20.24 4.84 -0.72
N GLU A 134 -21.32 4.46 -1.41
CA GLU A 134 -21.72 3.07 -1.59
C GLU A 134 -20.85 2.40 -2.66
N VAL A 135 -20.07 1.40 -2.25
CA VAL A 135 -19.23 0.57 -3.11
C VAL A 135 -19.80 -0.85 -3.05
N ALA A 136 -20.27 -1.37 -4.19
CA ALA A 136 -20.91 -2.69 -4.28
C ALA A 136 -22.08 -2.90 -3.28
N GLY A 137 -22.84 -1.83 -2.99
CA GLY A 137 -23.94 -1.87 -2.02
C GLY A 137 -23.52 -1.71 -0.56
N VAL A 138 -22.23 -1.50 -0.28
CA VAL A 138 -21.66 -1.31 1.06
C VAL A 138 -21.24 0.15 1.23
N PRO A 139 -21.78 0.90 2.22
CA PRO A 139 -21.28 2.23 2.53
C PRO A 139 -19.87 2.17 3.11
N MET A 140 -18.92 2.86 2.48
CA MET A 140 -17.51 2.92 2.87
C MET A 140 -17.06 4.37 2.99
N LEU A 141 -16.05 4.64 3.82
CA LEU A 141 -15.40 5.95 3.87
C LEU A 141 -14.50 6.12 2.65
N LYS A 142 -14.87 7.01 1.73
CA LYS A 142 -14.02 7.45 0.62
C LYS A 142 -12.96 8.42 1.13
N CYS A 143 -11.71 8.17 0.76
CA CYS A 143 -10.56 9.03 1.01
C CYS A 143 -10.10 9.60 -0.34
N ASP A 144 -10.78 10.64 -0.80
CA ASP A 144 -10.60 11.23 -2.13
C ASP A 144 -9.41 12.20 -2.13
N GLU A 145 -8.37 11.90 -2.90
CA GLU A 145 -7.22 12.79 -3.05
C GLU A 145 -7.57 13.98 -3.96
N GLU A 146 -7.33 15.19 -3.48
CA GLU A 146 -7.39 16.39 -4.31
C GLU A 146 -6.00 16.75 -4.82
N ILE A 147 -5.79 16.55 -6.13
CA ILE A 147 -4.55 16.91 -6.82
C ILE A 147 -4.40 18.43 -6.86
N TYR A 148 -3.41 18.95 -6.13
CA TYR A 148 -3.13 20.38 -6.05
C TYR A 148 -1.82 20.78 -6.75
N ASP A 149 -0.88 19.85 -6.92
CA ASP A 149 0.45 20.09 -7.50
C ASP A 149 0.51 19.56 -8.93
N THR A 150 -0.19 20.22 -9.85
CA THR A 150 -0.25 19.80 -11.25
C THR A 150 1.07 19.98 -12.01
N GLU A 151 2.09 20.60 -11.39
CA GLU A 151 3.43 20.74 -11.97
C GLU A 151 4.34 19.54 -11.66
N ASP A 152 4.01 18.71 -10.67
CA ASP A 152 4.73 17.48 -10.34
C ASP A 152 4.47 16.38 -11.39
N THR A 153 5.26 16.43 -12.44
CA THR A 153 5.27 15.41 -13.49
C THR A 153 5.90 14.07 -13.07
N ALA A 154 6.63 14.01 -11.96
CA ALA A 154 7.25 12.77 -11.52
C ALA A 154 6.24 11.82 -10.87
N ASN A 155 5.27 12.40 -10.14
CA ASN A 155 4.20 11.67 -9.46
C ASN A 155 2.81 11.95 -10.02
N ASN A 156 2.69 12.65 -11.15
CA ASN A 156 1.41 13.12 -11.71
C ASN A 156 0.58 13.94 -10.70
N GLY A 157 1.25 14.71 -9.85
CA GLY A 157 0.63 15.51 -8.80
C GLY A 157 0.16 14.74 -7.56
N HIS A 158 0.21 13.40 -7.56
CA HIS A 158 -0.14 12.58 -6.41
C HIS A 158 0.86 12.73 -5.26
N LYS A 159 0.36 12.63 -4.04
CA LYS A 159 1.07 12.84 -2.78
C LYS A 159 0.74 11.73 -1.78
N VAL A 160 1.38 11.75 -0.61
CA VAL A 160 1.21 10.74 0.44
C VAL A 160 -0.12 10.96 1.16
N LEU A 161 -1.07 10.02 1.07
CA LEU A 161 -2.30 10.10 1.84
C LEU A 161 -2.02 9.73 3.30
N LYS A 162 -2.44 10.58 4.24
CA LYS A 162 -2.26 10.39 5.67
C LYS A 162 -3.57 10.60 6.39
N ILE A 163 -4.28 9.51 6.69
CA ILE A 163 -5.64 9.49 7.24
C ILE A 163 -5.57 9.13 8.72
N LYS A 164 -6.30 9.85 9.56
CA LYS A 164 -6.44 9.60 11.01
C LYS A 164 -7.89 9.41 11.38
N ALA A 165 -8.18 8.38 12.16
CA ALA A 165 -9.42 8.21 12.89
C ALA A 165 -9.22 8.66 14.35
N ASP A 166 -10.02 9.63 14.81
CA ASP A 166 -9.96 10.17 16.17
C ASP A 166 -10.57 9.20 17.19
N MET A 167 -9.70 8.53 17.94
CA MET A 167 -10.08 7.50 18.90
C MET A 167 -10.78 8.11 20.11
N ASN A 168 -10.38 9.32 20.55
CA ASN A 168 -11.04 10.02 21.64
C ASN A 168 -12.50 10.33 21.31
N LYS A 169 -12.80 10.68 20.04
CA LYS A 169 -14.18 10.89 19.58
C LYS A 169 -14.95 9.59 19.40
N LEU A 170 -14.35 8.59 18.75
CA LEU A 170 -15.00 7.30 18.54
C LEU A 170 -15.42 6.65 19.86
N PHE A 171 -14.60 6.78 20.90
CA PHE A 171 -14.86 6.17 22.22
C PHE A 171 -15.34 7.18 23.27
N ALA A 172 -15.77 8.38 22.89
CA ALA A 172 -16.07 9.46 23.83
C ALA A 172 -17.06 9.11 24.95
N SER A 173 -18.03 8.23 24.68
CA SER A 173 -19.03 7.81 25.67
C SER A 173 -18.57 6.65 26.57
N GLN A 174 -17.52 5.93 26.18
CA GLN A 174 -16.91 4.81 26.92
C GLN A 174 -15.38 4.77 26.68
N PRO A 175 -14.64 5.80 27.13
CA PRO A 175 -13.22 5.95 26.82
C PRO A 175 -12.35 4.82 27.38
N GLU A 176 -12.77 4.17 28.47
CA GLU A 176 -12.09 3.03 29.09
C GLU A 176 -11.99 1.79 28.19
N LEU A 177 -12.80 1.70 27.14
CA LEU A 177 -12.69 0.61 26.17
C LEU A 177 -11.38 0.68 25.37
N MET A 178 -10.82 1.88 25.18
CA MET A 178 -9.56 2.08 24.47
C MET A 178 -8.39 1.39 25.17
N ASP A 179 -8.43 1.28 26.50
CA ASP A 179 -7.36 0.68 27.31
C ASP A 179 -7.14 -0.81 26.99
N ASN A 180 -8.17 -1.47 26.45
CA ASN A 180 -8.15 -2.89 26.11
C ASN A 180 -7.82 -3.17 24.65
N ILE A 181 -7.71 -2.14 23.79
CA ILE A 181 -7.41 -2.33 22.38
C ILE A 181 -5.97 -2.82 22.23
N PHE A 182 -5.81 -4.06 21.78
CA PHE A 182 -4.52 -4.70 21.56
C PHE A 182 -4.17 -4.80 20.08
N ASN A 183 -5.16 -5.09 19.23
CA ASN A 183 -5.02 -5.22 17.79
C ASN A 183 -6.06 -4.35 17.09
N ILE A 184 -5.65 -3.76 15.97
CA ILE A 184 -6.53 -3.00 15.09
C ILE A 184 -6.43 -3.60 13.71
N LYS A 185 -7.57 -3.86 13.08
CA LYS A 185 -7.66 -4.22 11.67
C LYS A 185 -8.38 -3.12 10.93
N VAL A 186 -7.84 -2.70 9.79
CA VAL A 186 -8.52 -1.80 8.86
C VAL A 186 -8.66 -2.56 7.55
N GLU A 187 -9.90 -2.71 7.10
CA GLU A 187 -10.20 -3.32 5.82
C GLU A 187 -10.27 -2.22 4.76
N LEU A 188 -9.35 -2.31 3.80
CA LEU A 188 -9.12 -1.31 2.76
C LEU A 188 -9.54 -1.87 1.41
N VAL A 189 -10.15 -1.02 0.59
CA VAL A 189 -10.48 -1.30 -0.81
C VAL A 189 -9.90 -0.18 -1.66
N ALA A 190 -9.16 -0.53 -2.71
CA ALA A 190 -8.67 0.39 -3.72
C ALA A 190 -9.43 0.15 -5.03
N VAL A 191 -9.86 1.21 -5.70
CA VAL A 191 -10.56 1.15 -6.99
C VAL A 191 -9.88 2.08 -7.98
N ALA A 192 -9.33 1.52 -9.06
CA ALA A 192 -8.74 2.29 -10.14
C ALA A 192 -9.80 3.06 -10.92
N ARG A 193 -9.55 4.35 -11.13
CA ARG A 193 -10.40 5.27 -11.92
C ARG A 193 -9.91 5.41 -13.34
N GLU A 194 -8.60 5.30 -13.53
CA GLU A 194 -7.93 5.43 -14.82
C GLU A 194 -6.93 4.30 -15.04
N GLN A 195 -6.26 4.35 -16.20
CA GLN A 195 -5.21 3.43 -16.55
C GLN A 195 -4.04 3.53 -15.57
N ALA A 196 -3.48 2.38 -15.20
CA ALA A 196 -2.26 2.34 -14.42
C ALA A 196 -1.10 2.98 -15.19
N VAL A 197 -0.33 3.79 -14.47
CA VAL A 197 0.85 4.49 -15.00
C VAL A 197 2.11 3.74 -14.58
N TYR A 198 2.83 3.19 -15.57
CA TYR A 198 4.10 2.49 -15.41
C TYR A 198 5.27 3.35 -15.92
N ASP A 199 6.49 2.90 -15.66
CA ASP A 199 7.70 3.61 -16.10
C ASP A 199 7.89 3.57 -17.63
N ASP A 200 7.30 2.59 -18.31
CA ASP A 200 7.34 2.37 -19.76
C ASP A 200 6.06 2.80 -20.50
N GLY A 201 5.02 3.22 -19.80
CA GLY A 201 3.79 3.73 -20.42
C GLY A 201 2.52 3.53 -19.58
N LEU A 202 1.37 3.63 -20.24
CA LEU A 202 0.07 3.34 -19.66
C LEU A 202 -0.25 1.84 -19.81
N GLY A 203 -0.89 1.24 -18.82
CA GLY A 203 -1.43 -0.12 -18.90
C GLY A 203 -2.94 -0.20 -18.64
N PRO A 204 -3.46 -1.28 -18.04
CA PRO A 204 -4.91 -1.48 -17.91
C PRO A 204 -5.48 -0.56 -16.82
N VAL A 205 -6.80 -0.40 -16.79
CA VAL A 205 -7.50 0.16 -15.62
C VAL A 205 -7.45 -0.88 -14.49
N THR A 206 -6.44 -0.78 -13.63
CA THR A 206 -6.13 -1.80 -12.64
C THR A 206 -5.42 -1.21 -11.43
N VAL A 207 -5.56 -1.86 -10.26
CA VAL A 207 -4.74 -1.53 -9.09
C VAL A 207 -3.40 -2.27 -9.20
N ALA A 208 -2.47 -1.73 -9.99
CA ALA A 208 -1.16 -2.33 -10.22
C ALA A 208 -0.35 -2.46 -8.92
N TRP A 209 -0.38 -1.43 -8.09
CA TRP A 209 0.18 -1.49 -6.75
C TRP A 209 -0.37 -0.34 -5.92
N TYR A 210 -0.73 -0.62 -4.68
CA TYR A 210 -1.15 0.36 -3.71
C TYR A 210 -0.63 -0.06 -2.33
N GLY A 211 0.46 0.58 -1.91
CA GLY A 211 1.12 0.26 -0.65
C GLY A 211 1.00 1.35 0.40
N GLY A 212 1.37 1.01 1.62
CA GLY A 212 1.27 1.94 2.73
C GLY A 212 1.74 1.38 4.06
N ALA A 213 1.38 2.09 5.12
CA ALA A 213 1.60 1.67 6.49
C ALA A 213 0.44 2.06 7.39
N MET A 214 0.32 1.37 8.51
CA MET A 214 -0.64 1.68 9.55
C MET A 214 0.04 1.73 10.91
N GLY A 215 -0.46 2.61 11.78
CA GLY A 215 0.05 2.79 13.12
C GLY A 215 -0.86 3.68 13.96
N THR A 216 -0.30 4.24 15.02
CA THR A 216 -1.02 5.16 15.91
C THR A 216 -0.27 6.48 16.03
N ASN A 217 -1.03 7.56 16.16
CA ASN A 217 -0.49 8.85 16.57
C ASN A 217 -1.12 9.23 17.91
N ASN A 218 -0.33 9.15 18.98
CA ASN A 218 -0.80 9.40 20.33
C ASN A 218 -0.07 10.63 20.86
N ASN A 219 -0.81 11.54 21.50
CA ASN A 219 -0.28 12.76 22.05
C ASN A 219 0.54 13.58 21.02
N GLY A 220 0.08 13.60 19.77
CA GLY A 220 0.71 14.31 18.66
C GLY A 220 1.92 13.62 18.01
N GLU A 221 2.35 12.44 18.49
CA GLU A 221 3.54 11.75 18.00
C GLU A 221 3.22 10.48 17.22
N TRP A 222 3.88 10.29 16.07
CA TRP A 222 3.81 9.04 15.31
C TRP A 222 4.54 7.91 16.04
N ASN A 223 3.82 6.84 16.37
CA ASN A 223 4.38 5.69 17.11
C ASN A 223 4.97 4.60 16.22
N GLY A 224 5.08 4.89 14.92
CA GLY A 224 5.76 4.06 13.93
C GLY A 224 4.82 3.17 13.11
N ASN A 225 5.39 2.61 12.05
CA ASN A 225 4.71 1.69 11.13
C ASN A 225 4.57 0.33 11.83
N THR A 226 3.39 0.06 12.37
CA THR A 226 3.08 -1.19 13.10
C THR A 226 2.45 -2.26 12.22
N ALA A 227 2.00 -1.88 11.03
CA ALA A 227 1.59 -2.78 9.96
C ALA A 227 1.89 -2.16 8.59
N THR A 228 1.94 -3.00 7.57
CA THR A 228 2.15 -2.62 6.16
C THR A 228 0.86 -2.86 5.40
N ILE A 229 0.55 -1.93 4.50
CA ILE A 229 -0.52 -2.08 3.51
C ILE A 229 0.15 -2.50 2.22
N GLU A 230 -0.38 -3.54 1.59
CA GLU A 230 0.03 -4.01 0.29
C GLU A 230 -1.22 -4.50 -0.42
N MET A 231 -1.59 -3.80 -1.49
CA MET A 231 -2.71 -4.13 -2.36
C MET A 231 -2.23 -4.14 -3.80
N ALA A 232 -2.64 -5.16 -4.51
CA ALA A 232 -2.30 -5.44 -5.88
C ALA A 232 -3.48 -6.22 -6.42
N SER A 233 -3.92 -5.90 -7.64
CA SER A 233 -4.92 -6.70 -8.36
C SER A 233 -4.33 -8.02 -8.90
N ASP A 234 -3.16 -8.41 -8.39
CA ASP A 234 -2.37 -9.57 -8.79
C ASP A 234 -3.18 -10.87 -8.67
N SER A 235 -3.27 -11.58 -9.79
CA SER A 235 -3.67 -12.98 -9.82
C SER A 235 -2.86 -13.78 -10.84
N GLY A 236 -1.56 -13.50 -10.95
CA GLY A 236 -0.62 -14.15 -11.87
C GLY A 236 0.06 -13.16 -12.83
N GLU A 237 0.18 -13.51 -14.11
CA GLU A 237 0.87 -12.68 -15.12
C GLU A 237 -0.01 -11.54 -15.70
N GLY A 238 -1.22 -11.33 -15.17
CA GLY A 238 -2.18 -10.33 -15.67
C GLY A 238 -2.89 -9.57 -14.56
N TRP A 239 -2.57 -8.27 -14.43
CA TRP A 239 -3.21 -7.30 -13.53
C TRP A 239 -4.63 -6.96 -14.00
N CYS A 240 -5.56 -7.89 -13.86
CA CYS A 240 -6.84 -7.83 -14.58
C CYS A 240 -7.99 -7.11 -13.85
N ASN A 241 -7.89 -6.84 -12.53
CA ASN A 241 -9.00 -6.27 -11.77
C ASN A 241 -8.89 -4.75 -11.57
N GLN A 242 -10.00 -4.04 -11.81
CA GLN A 242 -10.15 -2.61 -11.50
C GLN A 242 -9.97 -2.31 -10.00
N TRP A 243 -10.07 -3.32 -9.14
CA TRP A 243 -10.03 -3.13 -7.69
C TRP A 243 -9.14 -4.17 -7.01
N ALA A 244 -8.67 -3.81 -5.82
CA ALA A 244 -7.96 -4.69 -4.90
C ALA A 244 -8.45 -4.42 -3.48
N HIS A 245 -8.29 -5.39 -2.57
CA HIS A 245 -8.62 -5.23 -1.16
C HIS A 245 -7.57 -5.88 -0.27
N THR A 246 -7.49 -5.45 0.98
CA THR A 246 -6.65 -6.08 2.00
C THR A 246 -7.17 -5.79 3.40
N VAL A 247 -6.89 -6.71 4.33
CA VAL A 247 -7.05 -6.46 5.77
C VAL A 247 -5.67 -6.17 6.35
N THR A 248 -5.44 -4.91 6.72
CA THR A 248 -4.20 -4.51 7.40
C THR A 248 -4.36 -4.62 8.91
N SER A 249 -3.48 -5.37 9.58
CA SER A 249 -3.58 -5.65 11.03
C SER A 249 -2.37 -5.13 11.81
N ALA A 250 -2.62 -4.19 12.74
CA ALA A 250 -1.64 -3.58 13.62
C ALA A 250 -1.80 -4.01 15.08
N ARG A 251 -0.84 -4.78 15.60
CA ARG A 251 -0.79 -5.22 17.00
C ARG A 251 -0.17 -4.17 17.92
N ILE A 252 -0.87 -3.06 18.09
CA ILE A 252 -0.38 -1.90 18.86
C ILE A 252 -0.05 -2.23 20.31
N GLY A 253 -0.73 -3.22 20.91
CA GLY A 253 -0.52 -3.64 22.29
C GLY A 253 0.85 -4.25 22.60
N ILE A 254 1.66 -4.55 21.58
CA ILE A 254 3.05 -5.03 21.74
C ILE A 254 3.99 -3.90 22.18
N LYS A 255 3.72 -2.66 21.77
CA LYS A 255 4.58 -1.49 22.04
C LYS A 255 3.83 -0.49 22.92
N GLU A 256 4.37 -0.20 24.10
CA GLU A 256 3.66 0.62 25.09
C GLU A 256 3.31 2.02 24.57
N ASN A 257 4.17 2.65 23.78
CA ASN A 257 3.90 3.98 23.21
C ASN A 257 2.84 3.96 22.11
N ALA A 258 2.60 2.80 21.45
CA ALA A 258 1.58 2.68 20.41
C ALA A 258 0.17 2.46 20.99
N LYS A 259 0.06 2.01 22.25
CA LYS A 259 -1.22 1.83 22.94
C LYS A 259 -1.91 3.17 23.15
N PHE A 260 -3.24 3.15 23.06
CA PHE A 260 -4.04 4.31 23.37
C PHE A 260 -4.07 4.57 24.87
N ASN A 261 -4.18 5.84 25.24
CA ASN A 261 -4.38 6.26 26.61
C ASN A 261 -5.46 7.35 26.62
N HIS A 262 -6.57 7.07 27.30
CA HIS A 262 -7.69 7.99 27.37
C HIS A 262 -7.37 9.30 28.10
N GLU A 263 -6.26 9.38 28.82
CA GLU A 263 -5.76 10.63 29.43
C GLU A 263 -5.07 11.55 28.42
N TYR A 264 -4.66 11.06 27.24
CA TYR A 264 -4.08 11.91 26.20
C TYR A 264 -5.14 12.75 25.51
N GLU A 265 -4.78 14.01 25.22
CA GLU A 265 -5.64 14.94 24.48
C GLU A 265 -5.96 14.41 23.08
N THR A 266 -5.05 13.64 22.48
CA THR A 266 -5.22 13.06 21.16
C THR A 266 -4.72 11.62 21.09
N ASN A 267 -5.52 10.76 20.48
CA ASN A 267 -5.22 9.38 20.14
C ASN A 267 -5.80 9.12 18.75
N TYR A 268 -4.97 8.65 17.83
CA TYR A 268 -5.40 8.36 16.46
C TYR A 268 -4.96 6.98 16.03
N THR A 269 -5.86 6.26 15.36
CA THR A 269 -5.45 5.21 14.41
C THR A 269 -5.13 5.90 13.10
N THR A 270 -3.99 5.59 12.50
CA THR A 270 -3.55 6.22 11.25
C THR A 270 -3.33 5.20 10.16
N VAL A 271 -3.85 5.51 8.98
CA VAL A 271 -3.57 4.84 7.71
C VAL A 271 -2.77 5.81 6.84
N MET A 272 -1.64 5.36 6.33
CA MET A 272 -0.80 6.11 5.40
C MET A 272 -0.67 5.31 4.12
N ALA A 273 -0.99 5.91 2.98
CA ALA A 273 -0.72 5.33 1.66
C ALA A 273 0.45 6.06 1.01
N TRP A 274 1.37 5.30 0.43
CA TRP A 274 2.49 5.85 -0.34
C TRP A 274 1.99 6.45 -1.65
N VAL A 275 2.81 7.28 -2.27
CA VAL A 275 2.50 7.88 -3.56
C VAL A 275 2.32 6.80 -4.62
N VAL A 276 1.17 6.81 -5.30
CA VAL A 276 0.88 6.01 -6.49
C VAL A 276 0.59 6.98 -7.63
N LYS A 277 1.24 6.80 -8.78
CA LYS A 277 1.18 7.74 -9.92
C LYS A 277 -0.15 7.67 -10.73
N SER A 278 -1.08 6.83 -10.28
CA SER A 278 -2.32 6.50 -10.99
C SER A 278 -3.50 6.94 -10.15
N ASP A 279 -4.59 7.34 -10.80
CA ASP A 279 -5.81 7.75 -10.12
C ASP A 279 -6.56 6.52 -9.55
N ILE A 280 -6.50 6.39 -8.23
CA ILE A 280 -7.05 5.26 -7.46
C ILE A 280 -7.79 5.82 -6.25
N ASP A 281 -9.09 5.55 -6.19
CA ASP A 281 -9.88 5.83 -4.99
C ASP A 281 -9.52 4.83 -3.88
N LEU A 282 -9.20 5.34 -2.69
CA LEU A 282 -9.04 4.53 -1.49
C LEU A 282 -10.29 4.60 -0.62
N TYR A 283 -10.76 3.43 -0.20
CA TYR A 283 -11.88 3.28 0.72
C TYR A 283 -11.45 2.54 1.98
N ILE A 284 -11.99 2.98 3.13
CA ILE A 284 -12.01 2.18 4.37
C ILE A 284 -13.42 1.57 4.47
N ALA A 285 -13.51 0.26 4.33
CA ALA A 285 -14.78 -0.46 4.43
C ALA A 285 -15.22 -0.56 5.89
N ASP A 286 -14.31 -0.97 6.76
CA ASP A 286 -14.54 -1.10 8.19
C ASP A 286 -13.25 -1.07 9.02
N ILE A 287 -13.43 -0.98 10.34
CA ILE A 287 -12.36 -1.10 11.33
C ILE A 287 -12.78 -2.09 12.41
N VAL A 288 -11.86 -2.99 12.77
CA VAL A 288 -11.99 -3.89 13.92
C VAL A 288 -11.00 -3.50 15.00
N PHE A 289 -11.49 -3.34 16.22
CA PHE A 289 -10.68 -3.23 17.44
C PHE A 289 -10.82 -4.53 18.22
N GLU A 290 -9.71 -5.17 18.57
CA GLU A 290 -9.70 -6.43 19.30
C GLU A 290 -8.88 -6.31 20.59
N ASP A 291 -9.32 -7.02 21.64
CA ASP A 291 -8.52 -7.23 22.84
C ASP A 291 -7.39 -8.24 22.61
N ASP A 292 -6.59 -8.52 23.65
CA ASP A 292 -5.46 -9.44 23.60
C ASP A 292 -5.85 -10.91 23.36
N ALA A 293 -7.12 -11.24 23.62
CA ALA A 293 -7.72 -12.55 23.35
C ALA A 293 -8.39 -12.63 21.96
N GLY A 294 -8.43 -11.53 21.20
CA GLY A 294 -9.06 -11.45 19.88
C GLY A 294 -10.57 -11.22 19.93
N ASN A 295 -11.15 -10.81 21.07
CA ASN A 295 -12.55 -10.44 21.14
C ASN A 295 -12.74 -9.02 20.60
N VAL A 296 -13.80 -8.83 19.81
CA VAL A 296 -14.12 -7.53 19.24
C VAL A 296 -14.62 -6.56 20.31
N ILE A 297 -14.00 -5.38 20.35
CA ILE A 297 -14.42 -4.22 21.13
C ILE A 297 -15.23 -3.33 20.19
N LYS A 298 -16.55 -3.27 20.38
CA LYS A 298 -17.43 -2.44 19.55
C LYS A 298 -17.22 -0.95 19.85
N VAL A 299 -17.23 -0.12 18.81
CA VAL A 299 -17.33 1.33 18.99
C VAL A 299 -18.69 1.65 19.63
N PRO A 300 -18.75 2.56 20.63
CA PRO A 300 -20.01 2.94 21.26
C PRO A 300 -21.07 3.43 20.27
N GLU A 301 -22.34 3.09 20.54
CA GLU A 301 -23.46 3.54 19.73
C GLU A 301 -23.53 5.07 19.63
N GLY A 302 -23.74 5.58 18.42
CA GLY A 302 -23.81 7.02 18.15
C GLY A 302 -22.45 7.73 18.05
N ALA A 303 -21.34 7.00 18.09
CA ALA A 303 -20.00 7.56 17.90
C ALA A 303 -19.82 8.24 16.52
N ILE A 304 -20.42 7.66 15.47
CA ILE A 304 -20.60 8.32 14.18
C ILE A 304 -22.04 8.79 14.11
N PRO A 305 -22.31 10.11 14.16
CA PRO A 305 -23.65 10.63 13.98
C PRO A 305 -24.13 10.42 12.53
N GLY A 306 -25.44 10.31 12.33
CA GLY A 306 -26.05 10.33 11.00
C GLY A 306 -26.48 11.74 10.58
N GLY A 307 -27.18 11.83 9.45
CA GLY A 307 -27.77 13.07 8.95
C GLY A 307 -26.87 13.92 8.02
N ALA A 308 -25.74 13.39 7.56
CA ALA A 308 -24.97 14.00 6.49
C ALA A 308 -25.73 13.90 5.15
N SER A 309 -25.51 14.87 4.26
CA SER A 309 -25.95 14.75 2.87
C SER A 309 -25.10 13.71 2.15
N TYR A 310 -25.77 12.82 1.44
CA TYR A 310 -25.16 11.73 0.68
C TYR A 310 -25.44 11.91 -0.80
N GLU A 311 -24.38 11.99 -1.61
CA GLU A 311 -24.49 11.88 -3.07
C GLU A 311 -24.15 10.45 -3.48
N LYS A 312 -25.09 9.78 -4.14
CA LYS A 312 -24.84 8.45 -4.68
C LYS A 312 -24.10 8.60 -6.01
N GLU A 313 -22.78 8.46 -5.98
CA GLU A 313 -22.01 8.17 -7.18
C GLU A 313 -21.94 6.64 -7.34
N GLU A 314 -22.60 6.10 -8.37
CA GLU A 314 -22.48 4.69 -8.71
C GLU A 314 -21.17 4.47 -9.46
N LEU A 315 -20.33 3.62 -8.89
CA LEU A 315 -19.14 3.13 -9.59
C LEU A 315 -19.58 2.21 -10.72
N THR A 316 -19.00 2.41 -11.89
CA THR A 316 -19.19 1.55 -13.05
C THR A 316 -17.96 0.69 -13.23
N ASP A 317 -18.17 -0.60 -13.49
CA ASP A 317 -17.10 -1.45 -14.00
C ASP A 317 -16.46 -0.74 -15.20
N ALA A 318 -15.15 -0.65 -15.24
CA ALA A 318 -14.46 -0.38 -16.49
C ALA A 318 -14.96 -1.45 -17.48
N ASP A 319 -15.40 -1.03 -18.68
CA ASP A 319 -15.90 -1.97 -19.69
C ASP A 319 -14.89 -3.12 -19.83
N SER A 320 -15.38 -4.35 -20.07
CA SER A 320 -14.53 -5.53 -20.29
C SER A 320 -13.51 -5.35 -21.43
N ASP A 321 -13.72 -4.32 -22.24
CA ASP A 321 -12.94 -3.93 -23.42
C ASP A 321 -11.85 -2.90 -23.05
N GLY A 322 -11.86 -2.40 -21.80
CA GLY A 322 -10.77 -1.65 -21.15
C GLY A 322 -9.72 -2.57 -20.49
N ILE A 323 -9.87 -3.88 -20.68
CA ILE A 323 -8.79 -4.84 -20.50
C ILE A 323 -7.91 -4.75 -21.73
N ILE A 324 -6.61 -4.54 -21.55
CA ILE A 324 -5.63 -4.39 -22.62
C ILE A 324 -5.92 -5.34 -23.79
N GLU A 325 -6.21 -4.79 -24.97
CA GLU A 325 -5.97 -5.50 -26.22
C GLU A 325 -4.51 -5.27 -26.61
N TYR A 326 -3.77 -6.31 -26.98
CA TYR A 326 -2.45 -6.16 -27.59
C TYR A 326 -2.60 -6.26 -29.11
N ALA A 327 -1.99 -5.33 -29.85
CA ALA A 327 -1.83 -5.45 -31.29
C ALA A 327 -0.99 -6.68 -31.62
N GLU A 328 -1.04 -7.11 -32.89
CA GLU A 328 -0.22 -8.22 -33.40
C GLU A 328 1.29 -8.01 -33.19
N ASP A 329 1.75 -6.77 -32.97
CA ASP A 329 3.15 -6.44 -32.66
C ASP A 329 3.46 -6.35 -31.16
N GLY A 330 2.52 -6.73 -30.29
CA GLY A 330 2.63 -6.67 -28.84
C GLY A 330 2.46 -5.28 -28.23
N THR A 331 2.07 -4.27 -29.01
CA THR A 331 1.76 -2.93 -28.47
C THR A 331 0.36 -2.88 -27.87
N VAL A 332 0.19 -2.14 -26.77
CA VAL A 332 -1.13 -1.95 -26.12
C VAL A 332 -2.05 -1.16 -27.06
N VAL A 333 -3.13 -1.79 -27.51
CA VAL A 333 -4.23 -1.17 -28.25
C VAL A 333 -5.27 -0.70 -27.23
N LEU A 334 -5.41 0.62 -27.17
CA LEU A 334 -6.41 1.30 -26.36
C LEU A 334 -7.60 1.62 -27.27
N GLU A 335 -8.68 0.84 -27.22
CA GLU A 335 -9.95 1.39 -27.70
C GLU A 335 -10.59 2.26 -26.60
N LYS A 336 -11.24 3.32 -27.06
CA LYS A 336 -11.65 4.50 -26.30
C LYS A 336 -13.15 4.69 -26.40
#